data_AF-A0A806KFU2-F1
#
_entry.id   AF-A0A806KFU2-F1
#
_cell.length_a   1.000
_cell.length_b   1.000
_cell.length_c   1.000
_cell.angle_alpha   90.00
_cell.angle_beta   90.00
_cell.angle_gamma   90.00
#
_symmetry.space_group_name_H-M   'P 1'
#
loop_
_entity.id
_entity.type
_entity.pdbx_description
1 polymer ?
#
loop_
_entity_poly.entity_id
_entity_poly.type
_entity_poly.pdbx_seq_one_letter_code
_entity_poly.pdbx_strand_id
1 'polypeptide(L)'
;MKEKDLAFVGREARISLQDEVKDELLRKVLPAPRVVEIAWDLKKGVLWTTASNARAQSLLVGLSMKSFGIELRPLAPLLLAGQVSPHIPVENLTAIEPYNLSVGEA
;
A
#
# COMPACT_ATOMS: atom_id res chain seq x y z
N MET A 1 23.46 36.47 -19.56
CA MET A 1 22.04 36.26 -19.92
C MET A 1 21.29 37.49 -19.44
N LYS A 2 20.61 38.25 -20.29
CA LYS A 2 19.87 39.45 -19.84
C LYS A 2 18.61 38.99 -19.11
N GLU A 3 18.48 39.31 -17.83
CA GLU A 3 17.25 39.10 -17.07
C GLU A 3 16.12 39.87 -17.77
N LYS A 4 15.07 39.16 -18.17
CA LYS A 4 13.83 39.79 -18.60
C LYS A 4 13.05 40.08 -17.33
N ASP A 5 12.94 41.37 -16.98
CA ASP A 5 12.10 41.90 -15.90
C ASP A 5 10.61 41.73 -16.25
N LEU A 6 10.15 40.47 -16.31
CA LEU A 6 8.79 40.11 -16.65
C LEU A 6 7.92 40.21 -15.40
N ALA A 7 7.21 41.33 -15.26
CA ALA A 7 6.20 41.54 -14.22
C ALA A 7 5.11 40.45 -14.19
N PHE A 8 4.92 39.71 -15.29
CA PHE A 8 3.95 38.64 -15.40
C PHE A 8 4.48 37.46 -16.21
N VAL A 9 4.48 36.28 -15.58
CA VAL A 9 4.79 34.98 -16.22
C VAL A 9 3.48 34.22 -16.40
N GLY A 10 3.17 33.82 -17.65
CA GLY A 10 1.97 33.04 -17.99
C GLY A 10 1.95 31.65 -17.34
N ARG A 11 0.76 31.03 -17.22
CA ARG A 11 0.55 29.76 -16.49
C ARG A 11 1.43 28.62 -16.99
N GLU A 12 1.53 28.42 -18.30
CA GLU A 12 2.37 27.35 -18.88
C GLU A 12 3.85 27.57 -18.61
N ALA A 13 4.33 28.81 -18.77
CA ALA A 13 5.70 29.17 -18.45
C ALA A 13 6.01 28.98 -16.96
N ARG A 14 5.06 29.25 -16.06
CA ARG A 14 5.22 28.96 -14.61
C ARG A 14 5.33 27.46 -14.33
N ILE A 15 4.51 26.62 -14.97
CA ILE A 15 4.58 25.16 -14.81
C ILE A 15 5.93 24.64 -15.30
N SER A 16 6.37 25.09 -16.49
CA SER A 16 7.66 24.68 -17.05
C SER A 16 8.83 25.09 -16.15
N LEU A 17 8.83 26.32 -15.62
CA LEU A 17 9.86 26.78 -14.68
C LEU A 17 9.81 25.99 -13.37
N GLN A 18 8.61 25.67 -12.87
CA GLN A 18 8.45 24.87 -11.66
C GLN A 18 9.03 23.46 -11.84
N ASP A 19 8.77 22.81 -12.98
CA ASP A 19 9.29 21.49 -13.29
C ASP A 19 10.82 21.50 -13.43
N GLU A 20 11.38 22.50 -14.12
CA GLU A 20 12.84 22.67 -14.27
C GLU A 20 13.53 22.86 -12.90
N VAL A 21 13.00 23.76 -12.06
CA VAL A 21 13.53 23.99 -10.71
C VAL A 21 13.38 22.74 -9.84
N LYS A 22 12.25 22.03 -9.94
CA LYS A 22 12.02 20.79 -9.19
C LYS A 22 13.04 19.72 -9.56
N ASP A 23 13.33 19.54 -10.84
CA ASP A 23 14.33 18.58 -11.30
C ASP A 23 15.74 18.95 -10.83
N GLU A 24 16.09 20.25 -10.86
CA GLU A 24 17.37 20.73 -10.33
C GLU A 24 17.49 20.46 -8.82
N LEU A 25 16.43 20.72 -8.05
CA LEU A 25 16.39 20.48 -6.62
C LEU A 25 16.44 18.98 -6.29
N LEU A 26 15.70 18.13 -7.01
CA LEU A 26 15.70 16.69 -6.80
C LEU A 26 17.08 16.06 -7.02
N ARG A 27 17.89 16.59 -7.94
CA ARG A 27 19.29 16.14 -8.14
C ARG A 27 20.21 16.46 -6.95
N LYS A 28 19.87 17.46 -6.14
CA LYS A 28 20.68 17.92 -5.00
C LYS A 28 20.24 17.29 -3.68
N VAL A 29 19.08 16.62 -3.64
CA VAL A 29 18.51 16.03 -2.43
C VAL A 29 18.75 14.52 -2.42
N LEU A 30 19.23 14.01 -1.28
CA LEU A 30 19.33 12.57 -1.07
C LEU A 30 17.92 11.98 -0.89
N PRO A 31 17.59 10.87 -1.56
CA PRO A 31 16.32 10.21 -1.35
C PRO A 31 16.21 9.72 0.10
N ALA A 32 15.07 9.95 0.74
CA ALA A 32 14.78 9.42 2.06
C ALA A 32 14.16 8.01 1.92
N PRO A 33 14.89 6.93 2.25
CA PRO A 33 14.33 5.59 2.16
C PRO A 33 13.25 5.41 3.21
N ARG A 34 12.17 4.73 2.81
CA ARG A 34 11.18 4.19 3.74
C ARG A 34 11.18 2.68 3.59
N VAL A 35 11.32 1.99 4.72
CA VAL A 35 11.33 0.53 4.76
C VAL A 35 9.94 0.07 5.20
N VAL A 36 9.40 -0.90 4.47
CA VAL A 36 8.24 -1.67 4.87
C VAL A 36 8.69 -3.11 4.93
N GLU A 37 8.53 -3.71 6.10
CA GLU A 37 8.91 -5.11 6.30
C GLU A 37 7.75 -6.01 5.89
N ILE A 38 8.10 -7.13 5.27
CA ILE A 38 7.15 -8.16 4.85
C ILE A 38 7.66 -9.53 5.29
N ALA A 39 6.74 -10.37 5.73
CA ALA A 39 6.99 -11.79 5.93
C ALA A 39 6.05 -12.56 5.01
N TRP A 40 6.58 -13.50 4.23
CA TRP A 40 5.80 -14.26 3.27
C TRP A 40 5.94 -15.75 3.50
N ASP A 41 4.84 -16.39 3.91
CA ASP A 41 4.73 -17.84 3.96
C ASP A 41 4.18 -18.37 2.63
N LEU A 42 5.09 -18.90 1.82
CA LEU A 42 4.77 -19.46 0.50
C LEU A 42 3.93 -20.73 0.59
N LYS A 43 4.03 -21.52 1.68
CA LYS A 43 3.27 -22.76 1.84
C LYS A 43 1.81 -22.46 2.16
N LYS A 44 1.57 -21.45 3.01
CA LYS A 44 0.22 -21.02 3.38
C LYS A 44 -0.37 -20.00 2.40
N GLY A 45 0.45 -19.41 1.54
CA GLY A 45 0.02 -18.34 0.63
C GLY A 45 -0.35 -17.05 1.37
N VAL A 46 0.26 -16.79 2.53
CA VAL A 46 -0.05 -15.62 3.37
C VAL A 46 1.13 -14.68 3.41
N LEU A 47 0.86 -13.39 3.22
CA LEU A 47 1.85 -12.32 3.31
C LEU A 47 1.44 -11.34 4.42
N TRP A 48 2.32 -11.15 5.40
CA TRP A 48 2.18 -10.17 6.47
C TRP A 48 3.04 -8.95 6.15
N THR A 49 2.57 -7.77 6.54
CA THR A 49 3.29 -6.50 6.35
C THR A 49 3.15 -5.60 7.57
N THR A 50 4.19 -4.82 7.86
CA THR A 50 4.15 -3.75 8.88
C THR A 50 3.49 -2.46 8.37
N ALA A 51 3.09 -2.40 7.10
CA ALA A 51 2.40 -1.26 6.53
C ALA A 51 0.99 -1.07 7.12
N SER A 52 0.82 -0.04 7.95
CA SER A 52 -0.48 0.33 8.53
C SER A 52 -1.32 1.26 7.65
N ASN A 53 -0.70 1.98 6.71
CA ASN A 53 -1.41 2.92 5.84
C ASN A 53 -1.79 2.27 4.50
N ALA A 54 -2.97 2.64 3.99
CA ALA A 54 -3.52 2.10 2.75
C ALA A 54 -2.61 2.30 1.54
N ARG A 55 -1.89 3.43 1.46
CA ARG A 55 -1.00 3.72 0.33
C ARG A 55 0.14 2.71 0.22
N ALA A 56 0.81 2.41 1.33
CA ALA A 56 1.90 1.42 1.37
C ALA A 56 1.37 0.01 1.05
N GLN A 57 0.18 -0.34 1.54
CA GLN A 57 -0.47 -1.61 1.21
C GLN A 57 -0.80 -1.72 -0.29
N SER A 58 -1.35 -0.66 -0.91
CA SER A 58 -1.61 -0.66 -2.36
C SER A 58 -0.33 -0.76 -3.20
N LEU A 59 0.76 -0.12 -2.76
CA LEU A 59 2.07 -0.26 -3.41
C LEU A 59 2.58 -1.70 -3.35
N LEU A 60 2.40 -2.38 -2.21
CA LEU A 60 2.78 -3.79 -2.04
C LEU A 60 1.97 -4.72 -2.96
N VAL A 61 0.65 -4.49 -3.09
CA VAL A 61 -0.21 -5.23 -4.04
C VAL A 61 0.30 -5.05 -5.47
N GLY A 62 0.55 -3.80 -5.88
CA GLY A 62 1.05 -3.49 -7.22
C GLY A 62 2.46 -4.05 -7.48
N LEU A 63 3.34 -4.01 -6.48
CA LEU A 63 4.69 -4.58 -6.56
C LEU A 63 4.63 -6.10 -6.74
N SER A 64 3.76 -6.78 -6.00
CA SER A 64 3.60 -8.24 -6.07
C SER A 64 3.09 -8.70 -7.44
N MET A 65 2.12 -7.98 -7.99
CA MET A 65 1.62 -8.23 -9.34
C MET A 65 2.72 -7.99 -10.40
N LYS A 66 3.44 -6.87 -10.32
CA LYS A 66 4.49 -6.54 -11.29
C LYS A 66 5.70 -7.48 -11.23
N SER A 67 6.05 -7.95 -10.04
CA SER A 67 7.27 -8.75 -9.82
C SER A 67 7.01 -10.24 -10.01
N PHE A 68 5.83 -10.73 -9.61
CA PHE A 68 5.53 -12.16 -9.55
C PHE A 68 4.27 -12.57 -10.31
N GLY A 69 3.48 -11.62 -10.82
CA GLY A 69 2.18 -11.92 -11.44
C GLY A 69 1.11 -12.39 -10.44
N ILE A 70 1.31 -12.13 -9.14
CA ILE A 70 0.44 -12.62 -8.07
C ILE A 70 -0.50 -11.51 -7.62
N GLU A 71 -1.80 -11.83 -7.58
CA GLU A 71 -2.81 -10.97 -6.99
C GLU A 71 -2.87 -11.18 -5.47
N LEU A 72 -2.50 -10.15 -4.71
CA LEU A 72 -2.70 -10.13 -3.26
C LEU A 72 -4.13 -9.67 -2.95
N ARG A 73 -4.82 -10.43 -2.10
CA ARG A 73 -6.14 -10.07 -1.58
C ARG A 73 -6.08 -9.86 -0.07
N PRO A 74 -6.81 -8.88 0.48
CA PRO A 74 -6.93 -8.73 1.92
C PRO A 74 -7.43 -10.02 2.57
N LEU A 75 -6.78 -10.43 3.66
CA LEU A 75 -7.20 -11.60 4.42
C LEU A 75 -8.41 -11.22 5.28
N ALA A 76 -9.60 -11.68 4.88
CA ALA A 76 -10.82 -11.45 5.64
C ALA A 76 -10.80 -12.21 6.97
N PRO A 77 -11.39 -11.68 8.06
CA PRO A 77 -11.37 -12.31 9.38
C PRO A 77 -11.88 -13.75 9.39
N LEU A 78 -12.98 -14.04 8.70
CA LEU A 78 -13.56 -15.40 8.64
C LEU A 78 -12.67 -16.38 7.86
N LEU A 79 -11.96 -15.92 6.83
CA LEU A 79 -10.97 -16.73 6.12
C LEU A 79 -9.78 -17.05 7.03
N LEU A 80 -9.30 -16.07 7.79
CA LEU A 80 -8.26 -16.31 8.79
C LEU A 80 -8.76 -17.27 9.87
N ALA A 81 -9.99 -17.12 10.36
CA ALA A 81 -10.60 -17.98 11.37
C ALA A 81 -10.60 -19.45 10.94
N GLY A 82 -10.98 -19.74 9.70
CA GLY A 82 -10.92 -21.10 9.13
C GLY A 82 -9.50 -21.65 9.02
N GLN A 83 -8.50 -20.80 8.82
CA GLN A 83 -7.09 -21.21 8.77
C GLN A 83 -6.51 -21.50 10.16
N VAL A 84 -6.87 -20.71 11.18
CA VAL A 84 -6.34 -20.88 12.55
C VAL A 84 -7.11 -21.89 13.39
N SER A 85 -8.40 -22.10 13.07
CA SER A 85 -9.27 -23.03 13.79
C SER A 85 -9.94 -24.01 12.81
N PRO A 86 -9.19 -25.01 12.30
CA PRO A 86 -9.69 -25.95 11.30
C PRO A 86 -10.79 -26.88 11.82
N HIS A 87 -11.00 -26.94 13.14
CA HIS A 87 -12.06 -27.72 13.76
C HIS A 87 -13.44 -27.07 13.66
N ILE A 88 -13.52 -25.78 13.34
CA ILE A 88 -14.79 -25.09 13.15
C ILE A 88 -15.25 -25.32 11.70
N PRO A 89 -16.42 -25.92 11.48
CA PRO A 89 -16.96 -26.12 10.14
C PRO A 89 -17.07 -24.80 9.38
N VAL A 90 -16.76 -24.82 8.08
CA VAL A 90 -16.82 -23.63 7.23
C VAL A 90 -18.24 -23.08 7.19
N GLU A 91 -19.28 -23.93 7.22
CA GLU A 91 -20.67 -23.47 7.22
C GLU A 91 -20.94 -22.57 8.43
N ASN A 92 -20.42 -22.96 9.61
CA ASN A 92 -20.57 -22.20 10.84
C ASN A 92 -19.85 -20.85 10.77
N LEU A 93 -18.67 -20.79 10.14
CA LEU A 93 -17.94 -19.54 9.95
C LEU A 93 -18.67 -18.61 8.97
N THR A 94 -19.22 -19.15 7.89
CA THR A 94 -19.95 -18.36 6.88
C THR A 94 -21.33 -17.90 7.34
N ALA A 95 -21.91 -18.57 8.33
CA ALA A 95 -23.18 -18.18 8.94
C ALA A 95 -23.07 -17.00 9.91
N ILE A 96 -21.84 -16.64 10.33
CA ILE A 96 -21.59 -15.49 11.19
C ILE A 96 -21.62 -14.22 10.35
N GLU A 97 -22.49 -13.27 10.72
CA GLU A 97 -22.41 -11.92 10.16
C GLU A 97 -21.09 -11.25 10.60
N PRO A 98 -20.27 -10.74 9.66
CA PRO A 98 -18.92 -10.21 9.97
C PRO A 98 -18.89 -9.09 11.02
N TYR A 99 -20.01 -8.41 11.23
CA TYR A 99 -20.14 -7.26 12.14
C TYR A 99 -20.72 -7.62 13.51
N ASN A 100 -21.05 -8.90 13.76
CA ASN A 100 -21.66 -9.35 15.02
C ASN A 100 -20.75 -10.34 15.76
N LEU A 101 -19.46 -9.99 15.87
CA LEU A 101 -18.50 -10.72 16.69
C LEU A 101 -18.68 -10.29 18.15
N SER A 102 -19.57 -10.97 18.89
CA SER A 102 -19.54 -10.88 20.35
C SER A 102 -18.35 -11.70 20.87
N VAL A 103 -17.47 -11.05 21.64
CA VAL A 103 -16.44 -11.78 22.38
C VAL A 103 -17.16 -12.48 23.51
N GLY A 104 -17.39 -13.80 23.36
CA GLY A 104 -17.88 -14.61 24.48
C GLY A 104 -16.85 -14.57 25.60
N GLU A 105 -17.27 -14.19 26.81
CA GLU A 105 -16.44 -14.30 28.01
C GLU A 105 -16.02 -15.76 28.19
N ALA A 106 -14.71 -15.96 28.37
CA ALA A 106 -14.06 -17.27 28.49
C ALA A 106 -14.29 -17.92 29.86
#